data_AF-A0AAE4NUS0-F1
#
_entry.id   AF-A0AAE4NUS0-F1
#
_cell.length_a   1.000
_cell.length_b   1.000
_cell.length_c   1.000
_cell.angle_alpha   90.00
_cell.angle_beta   90.00
_cell.angle_gamma   90.00
#
_symmetry.space_group_name_H-M   'P 1'
#
loop_
_entity.id
_entity.type
_entity.pdbx_description
1 polymer ?
#
loop_
_entity_poly.entity_id
_entity_poly.type
_entity_poly.pdbx_seq_one_letter_code
_entity_poly.pdbx_strand_id
1 'polypeptide(L)'
;MEAVTDSYGWNSGPILTPEAFEAIYSLWREIVEGLQLAVPHLVGRARVLNGVASVTEMDVVLHTEERLLTFREGNEVSFIVPVDPREGPEGIYLKLLHALEEQL
;
A
#
# COMPACT_ATOMS: atom_id res chain seq x y z
N MET A 1 -14.48 19.53 -38.84
CA MET A 1 -14.49 19.48 -37.37
C MET A 1 -14.26 18.04 -37.00
N GLU A 2 -13.01 17.65 -36.85
CA GLU A 2 -12.67 16.34 -36.30
C GLU A 2 -12.88 16.41 -34.80
N ALA A 3 -13.71 15.50 -34.28
CA ALA A 3 -13.83 15.30 -32.85
C ALA A 3 -12.50 14.76 -32.36
N VAL A 4 -11.74 15.60 -31.66
CA VAL A 4 -10.61 15.17 -30.84
C VAL A 4 -11.23 14.32 -29.74
N THR A 5 -11.22 13.00 -29.93
CA THR A 5 -11.41 12.07 -28.83
C THR A 5 -10.17 12.22 -27.96
N ASP A 6 -10.30 12.99 -26.88
CA ASP A 6 -9.37 12.99 -25.75
C ASP A 6 -9.36 11.58 -25.15
N SER A 7 -8.64 10.67 -25.81
CA SER A 7 -8.23 9.41 -25.21
C SER A 7 -7.08 9.72 -24.27
N TYR A 8 -7.39 10.33 -23.13
CA TYR A 8 -6.60 10.13 -21.92
C TYR A 8 -6.86 8.68 -21.48
N GLY A 9 -6.28 7.74 -22.23
CA GLY A 9 -6.04 6.40 -21.75
C GLY A 9 -5.07 6.53 -20.60
N TRP A 10 -5.59 6.84 -19.41
CA TRP A 10 -4.95 6.39 -18.19
C TRP A 10 -4.87 4.87 -18.38
N ASN A 11 -3.67 4.37 -18.66
CA ASN A 11 -3.30 3.04 -18.22
C ASN A 11 -3.39 3.13 -16.70
N SER A 12 -4.62 2.97 -16.18
CA SER A 12 -4.95 3.22 -14.79
C SER A 12 -4.22 2.16 -14.01
N GLY A 13 -3.03 2.52 -13.52
CA GLY A 13 -2.41 1.82 -12.43
C GLY A 13 -3.48 1.63 -11.35
N PRO A 14 -3.47 0.49 -10.66
CA PRO A 14 -4.48 0.19 -9.69
C PRO A 14 -4.64 1.30 -8.65
N ILE A 15 -5.86 1.44 -8.16
CA ILE A 15 -6.20 2.52 -7.24
C ILE A 15 -6.27 1.92 -5.84
N LEU A 16 -5.41 2.39 -4.95
CA LEU A 16 -5.54 2.14 -3.51
C LEU A 16 -6.65 3.05 -2.96
N THR A 17 -7.53 2.51 -2.12
CA THR A 17 -8.64 3.33 -1.60
C THR A 17 -8.17 4.32 -0.52
N PRO A 18 -8.84 5.48 -0.36
CA PRO A 18 -8.45 6.50 0.61
C PRO A 18 -8.38 5.99 2.07
N GLU A 19 -9.19 4.99 2.42
CA GLU A 19 -9.20 4.37 3.75
C GLU A 19 -7.84 3.74 4.10
N ALA A 20 -7.03 3.35 3.10
CA ALA A 20 -5.68 2.88 3.34
C ALA A 20 -4.78 4.00 3.89
N PHE A 21 -4.94 5.24 3.40
CA PHE A 21 -4.20 6.38 3.93
C PHE A 21 -4.63 6.68 5.37
N GLU A 22 -5.92 6.66 5.66
CA GLU A 22 -6.44 6.84 7.02
C GLU A 22 -5.91 5.77 7.98
N ALA A 23 -5.85 4.52 7.53
CA ALA A 23 -5.31 3.43 8.31
C ALA A 23 -3.79 3.61 8.56
N ILE A 24 -3.00 4.02 7.54
CA ILE A 24 -1.57 4.37 7.74
C ILE A 24 -1.44 5.49 8.77
N TYR A 25 -2.27 6.52 8.67
CA TYR A 25 -2.24 7.64 9.60
C TYR A 25 -2.58 7.22 11.04
N SER A 26 -3.54 6.30 11.21
CA SER A 26 -3.87 5.76 12.53
C SER A 26 -2.75 4.94 13.17
N LEU A 27 -1.96 4.25 12.34
CA LEU A 27 -0.78 3.46 12.76
C LEU A 27 0.50 4.30 12.87
N TRP A 28 0.45 5.60 12.54
CA TRP A 28 1.63 6.44 12.40
C TRP A 28 2.52 6.47 13.65
N ARG A 29 1.89 6.52 14.83
CA ARG A 29 2.63 6.50 16.11
C ARG A 29 3.47 5.24 16.26
N GLU A 30 2.89 4.09 15.96
CA GLU A 30 3.54 2.78 16.10
C GLU A 30 4.69 2.63 15.09
N ILE A 31 4.51 3.15 13.87
CA ILE A 31 5.55 3.22 12.84
C ILE A 31 6.75 4.06 13.33
N VAL A 32 6.50 5.25 13.87
CA VAL A 32 7.54 6.18 14.33
C VAL A 32 8.26 5.64 15.58
N GLU A 33 7.52 5.16 16.57
CA GLU A 33 8.09 4.62 17.81
C GLU A 33 8.83 3.31 17.55
N GLY A 34 8.32 2.47 16.65
CA GLY A 34 8.88 1.18 16.27
C GLY A 34 10.26 1.24 15.61
N LEU A 35 10.54 2.31 14.83
CA LEU A 35 11.83 2.51 14.16
C LEU A 35 13.01 2.53 15.14
N GLN A 36 12.79 2.93 16.41
CA GLN A 36 13.84 2.96 17.43
C GLN A 36 14.28 1.56 17.87
N LEU A 37 13.49 0.54 17.57
CA LEU A 37 13.69 -0.84 18.02
C LEU A 37 14.11 -1.76 16.87
N ALA A 38 13.45 -1.64 15.71
CA ALA A 38 13.73 -2.46 14.53
C ALA A 38 13.17 -1.79 13.25
N VAL A 39 13.18 -2.51 12.13
CA VAL A 39 12.52 -2.04 10.90
C VAL A 39 11.01 -2.24 11.06
N PRO A 40 10.18 -1.19 10.92
CA PRO A 40 8.73 -1.33 10.91
C PRO A 40 8.24 -1.81 9.54
N HIS A 41 7.22 -2.67 9.58
CA HIS A 41 6.58 -3.21 8.39
C HIS A 41 5.08 -3.04 8.51
N LEU A 42 4.47 -2.53 7.44
CA LEU A 42 3.03 -2.68 7.27
C LEU A 42 2.74 -4.12 6.88
N VAL A 43 1.84 -4.75 7.64
CA VAL A 43 1.31 -6.07 7.32
C VAL A 43 -0.18 -5.99 7.18
N GLY A 44 -0.74 -6.73 6.24
CA GLY A 44 -2.16 -6.65 6.03
C GLY A 44 -2.66 -7.42 4.84
N ARG A 45 -3.92 -7.15 4.53
CA ARG A 45 -4.66 -7.77 3.44
C ARG A 45 -5.39 -6.70 2.66
N ALA A 46 -5.38 -6.85 1.35
CA ALA A 46 -6.13 -6.01 0.43
C ALA A 46 -6.99 -6.88 -0.46
N ARG A 47 -8.22 -6.44 -0.72
CA ARG A 47 -9.11 -7.05 -1.70
C ARG A 47 -9.07 -6.26 -2.99
N VAL A 48 -8.90 -6.98 -4.10
CA VAL A 48 -8.80 -6.43 -5.44
C VAL A 48 -10.10 -6.66 -6.20
N LEU A 49 -10.75 -5.58 -6.62
CA LEU A 49 -11.93 -5.65 -7.48
C LEU A 49 -11.83 -4.58 -8.56
N ASN A 50 -11.91 -4.97 -9.83
CA ASN A 50 -11.91 -4.07 -10.99
C ASN A 50 -10.72 -3.06 -10.99
N GLY A 51 -9.53 -3.51 -10.62
CA GLY A 51 -8.33 -2.66 -10.55
C GLY A 51 -8.27 -1.73 -9.34
N VAL A 52 -9.21 -1.84 -8.40
CA VAL A 52 -9.17 -1.12 -7.12
C VAL A 52 -8.75 -2.08 -6.03
N ALA A 53 -7.73 -1.70 -5.25
CA ALA A 53 -7.27 -2.42 -4.06
C ALA A 53 -7.81 -1.72 -2.81
N SER A 54 -8.66 -2.43 -2.04
CA SER A 54 -9.20 -1.97 -0.77
C SER A 54 -8.51 -2.72 0.36
N VAL A 55 -7.81 -2.01 1.24
CA VAL A 55 -7.19 -2.60 2.44
C VAL A 55 -8.31 -3.05 3.38
N THR A 56 -8.35 -4.34 3.69
CA THR A 56 -9.33 -4.92 4.62
C THR A 56 -8.78 -5.02 6.04
N GLU A 57 -7.46 -5.20 6.16
CA GLU A 57 -6.74 -5.26 7.42
C GLU A 57 -5.34 -4.67 7.25
N MET A 58 -4.87 -3.95 8.26
CA MET A 58 -3.51 -3.43 8.29
C MET A 58 -3.04 -3.22 9.73
N ASP A 59 -1.79 -3.57 9.98
CA ASP A 59 -1.13 -3.44 11.27
C ASP A 59 0.36 -3.15 11.06
N VAL A 60 1.08 -2.85 12.15
CA VAL A 60 2.53 -2.64 12.15
C VAL A 60 3.20 -3.75 12.92
N VAL A 61 4.18 -4.40 12.30
CA VAL A 61 5.07 -5.32 13.00
C VAL A 61 6.51 -4.84 12.90
N LEU A 62 7.32 -5.24 13.87
CA LEU A 62 8.73 -4.92 13.91
C LEU A 62 9.54 -6.16 13.53
N HIS A 63 10.45 -6.00 12.58
CA HIS A 63 11.34 -7.07 12.13
C HIS A 63 12.79 -6.59 12.13
N THR A 64 13.73 -7.51 12.37
CA THR A 64 15.16 -7.17 12.48
C THR A 64 15.79 -6.70 11.18
N GLU A 65 15.15 -7.01 10.06
CA GLU A 65 15.63 -6.75 8.70
C GLU A 65 14.47 -6.35 7.79
N GLU A 66 14.75 -5.60 6.73
CA GLU A 66 13.80 -5.32 5.66
C GLU A 66 13.31 -6.62 5.00
N ARG A 67 11.99 -6.71 4.80
CA ARG A 67 11.30 -7.88 4.25
C ARG A 67 10.12 -7.39 3.45
N LEU A 68 10.19 -7.57 2.13
CA LEU A 68 9.07 -7.32 1.24
C LEU A 68 8.48 -8.67 0.84
N LEU A 69 7.19 -8.83 1.05
CA LEU A 69 6.44 -10.00 0.60
C LEU A 69 5.05 -9.55 0.17
N THR A 70 4.66 -9.93 -1.04
CA THR A 70 3.30 -9.78 -1.53
C THR A 70 2.87 -11.11 -2.12
N PHE A 71 1.66 -11.56 -1.78
CA PHE A 71 1.14 -12.85 -2.22
C PHE A 71 -0.34 -12.70 -2.57
N ARG A 72 -0.72 -13.15 -3.76
CA ARG A 72 -2.09 -13.08 -4.26
C ARG A 72 -2.76 -14.46 -4.25
N GLU A 73 -3.94 -14.53 -3.65
CA GLU A 73 -4.84 -15.67 -3.70
C GLU A 73 -6.21 -15.22 -4.21
N GLY A 74 -6.50 -15.50 -5.49
CA GLY A 74 -7.73 -15.03 -6.13
C GLY A 74 -7.81 -13.50 -6.19
N ASN A 75 -8.73 -12.93 -5.42
CA ASN A 75 -8.93 -11.48 -5.32
C ASN A 75 -8.41 -10.88 -4.00
N GLU A 76 -7.69 -11.65 -3.19
CA GLU A 76 -7.06 -11.17 -1.97
C GLU A 76 -5.54 -11.11 -2.17
N VAL A 77 -4.91 -10.03 -1.69
CA VAL A 77 -3.47 -9.84 -1.67
C VAL A 77 -3.05 -9.67 -0.21
N SER A 78 -2.23 -10.58 0.28
CA SER A 78 -1.54 -10.42 1.56
C SER A 78 -0.22 -9.71 1.34
N PHE A 79 0.14 -8.77 2.24
CA PHE A 79 1.35 -7.99 2.10
C PHE A 79 2.12 -7.85 3.42
N ILE A 80 3.45 -7.73 3.27
CA ILE A 80 4.42 -7.29 4.26
C ILE A 80 5.32 -6.28 3.53
N VAL A 81 5.25 -5.02 3.91
CA VAL A 81 5.97 -3.92 3.23
C VAL A 81 6.82 -3.19 4.28
N PRO A 82 8.15 -3.14 4.13
CA PRO A 82 8.99 -2.38 5.05
C PRO A 82 8.72 -0.88 4.83
N VAL A 83 8.59 -0.13 5.92
CA VAL A 83 8.29 1.31 5.87
C VAL A 83 9.33 2.14 6.59
N ASP A 84 9.52 3.37 6.14
CA ASP A 84 10.41 4.32 6.78
C ASP A 84 9.63 5.58 7.20
N PRO A 85 9.57 5.92 8.49
CA PRO A 85 8.90 7.14 8.96
C PRO A 85 9.40 8.44 8.31
N ARG A 86 10.61 8.45 7.72
CA ARG A 86 11.13 9.60 6.97
C ARG A 86 10.40 9.84 5.64
N GLU A 87 9.74 8.82 5.10
CA GLU A 87 8.90 8.89 3.89
C GLU A 87 7.57 9.61 4.16
N GLY A 88 7.16 9.73 5.43
CA GLY A 88 5.85 10.26 5.80
C GLY A 88 4.68 9.31 5.46
N PRO A 89 3.46 9.59 5.96
CA PRO A 89 2.29 8.77 5.65
C PRO A 89 2.00 8.65 4.14
N GLU A 90 2.22 9.72 3.39
CA GLU A 90 2.02 9.75 1.93
C GLU A 90 3.04 8.88 1.19
N GLY A 91 4.34 8.97 1.56
CA GLY A 91 5.36 8.12 0.95
C GLY A 91 5.10 6.63 1.22
N ILE A 92 4.66 6.29 2.42
CA ILE A 92 4.25 4.94 2.77
C ILE A 92 3.02 4.49 1.98
N TYR A 93 2.03 5.37 1.80
CA TYR A 93 0.85 5.08 0.97
C TYR A 93 1.24 4.75 -0.48
N LEU A 94 2.12 5.56 -1.08
CA LEU A 94 2.62 5.32 -2.43
C LEU A 94 3.44 4.03 -2.53
N LYS A 95 4.22 3.71 -1.49
CA LYS A 95 4.99 2.47 -1.40
C LYS A 95 4.09 1.24 -1.33
N LEU A 96 3.02 1.30 -0.53
CA LEU A 96 2.01 0.24 -0.46
C LEU A 96 1.27 0.09 -1.78
N LEU A 97 0.87 1.20 -2.41
CA LEU A 97 0.28 1.20 -3.74
C LEU A 97 1.18 0.46 -4.73
N HIS A 98 2.45 0.82 -4.80
CA HIS A 98 3.41 0.20 -5.71
C HIS A 98 3.61 -1.30 -5.43
N ALA A 99 3.67 -1.69 -4.16
CA ALA A 99 3.76 -3.11 -3.78
C ALA A 99 2.53 -3.92 -4.23
N LEU A 100 1.34 -3.30 -4.20
CA LEU A 100 0.11 -3.92 -4.67
C LEU A 100 -0.02 -3.90 -6.20
N GLU A 101 0.51 -2.86 -6.88
CA GLU A 101 0.56 -2.76 -8.35
C GLU A 101 1.18 -4.00 -9.00
N GLU A 102 2.26 -4.52 -8.43
CA GLU A 102 2.95 -5.71 -8.94
C GLU A 102 2.07 -6.98 -8.92
N GLN A 103 0.97 -6.96 -8.17
CA GLN A 103 0.08 -8.10 -8.01
C GLN A 103 -1.18 -8.00 -8.86
N LEU A 104 -1.36 -6.94 -9.66
CA LEU A 104 -2.66 -6.55 -10.22
C LEU A 104 -2.87 -6.95 -11.68
#